data_AF-A0A0K0DSJ1-F1
#
_entry.id   AF-A0A0K0DSJ1-F1
#
_cell.length_a   1.000
_cell.length_b   1.000
_cell.length_c   1.000
_cell.angle_alpha   90.00
_cell.angle_beta   90.00
_cell.angle_gamma   90.00
#
_symmetry.space_group_name_H-M   'P 1'
#
loop_
_entity.id
_entity.type
_entity.pdbx_description
1 polymer ?
#
loop_
_entity_poly.entity_id
_entity_poly.type
_entity_poly.pdbx_seq_one_letter_code
_entity_poly.pdbx_strand_id
1 'polypeptide(L)'
;MIGKCIGPKKVFERYLTQIEKNELKELVESNFDGSNKDYVLFEIFNYLQNHLTILQWNDILPEIEYYLSLDLPCSPYASILPPNYYTALLKAVRNAGKAGRSKKEIKRFVDDYLDRILMDPQFQEETAHRFDYLTKQQVLIKSYNVPFDY
;
A
#
# COMPACT_ATOMS: atom_id res chain seq x y z
N MET A 1 4.40 7.09 1.60
CA MET A 1 3.47 6.74 2.68
C MET A 1 2.73 5.52 2.21
N ILE A 2 2.72 4.47 3.03
CA ILE A 2 2.20 3.16 2.67
C ILE A 2 0.67 3.26 2.53
N GLY A 3 0.09 2.63 1.50
CA GLY A 3 -1.35 2.64 1.26
C GLY A 3 -1.90 3.89 0.57
N LYS A 4 -1.08 4.61 -0.23
CA LYS A 4 -1.56 5.77 -1.01
C LYS A 4 -2.69 5.42 -1.99
N CYS A 5 -2.78 4.17 -2.41
CA CYS A 5 -3.85 3.70 -3.29
C CYS A 5 -5.20 3.54 -2.58
N ILE A 6 -5.23 3.54 -1.24
CA ILE A 6 -6.43 3.33 -0.42
C ILE A 6 -7.23 4.63 -0.30
N GLY A 7 -7.46 5.25 -1.46
CA GLY A 7 -8.35 6.38 -1.64
C GLY A 7 -7.94 7.70 -0.98
N PRO A 8 -8.76 8.75 -1.23
CA PRO A 8 -8.53 10.07 -0.71
C PRO A 8 -8.96 10.16 0.76
N LYS A 9 -8.04 9.87 1.69
CA LYS A 9 -8.28 9.91 3.15
C LYS A 9 -9.15 11.11 3.61
N LYS A 10 -8.82 12.32 3.17
CA LYS A 10 -9.54 13.54 3.58
C LYS A 10 -11.00 13.56 3.13
N VAL A 11 -11.30 12.94 2.00
CA VAL A 11 -12.65 12.87 1.43
C VAL A 11 -13.45 11.81 2.20
N PHE A 12 -12.85 10.65 2.47
CA PHE A 12 -13.49 9.62 3.32
C PHE A 12 -13.82 10.12 4.72
N GLU A 13 -12.95 10.96 5.31
CA GLU A 13 -13.12 11.48 6.66
C GLU A 13 -13.97 12.76 6.76
N ARG A 14 -14.52 13.27 5.64
CA ARG A 14 -15.14 14.60 5.57
C ARG A 14 -16.27 14.80 6.58
N TYR A 15 -17.17 13.82 6.65
CA TYR A 15 -18.38 13.88 7.48
C TYR A 15 -18.32 12.99 8.72
N LEU A 16 -17.21 12.26 8.89
CA LEU A 16 -17.00 11.39 10.03
C LEU A 16 -16.64 12.20 11.28
N THR A 17 -17.11 11.71 12.42
CA THR A 17 -16.68 12.13 13.76
C THR A 17 -15.24 11.66 14.04
N GLN A 18 -14.62 12.17 15.10
CA GLN A 18 -13.26 11.74 15.44
C GLN A 18 -13.16 10.24 15.80
N ILE A 19 -14.23 9.67 16.35
CA ILE A 19 -14.31 8.23 16.68
C ILE A 19 -14.34 7.42 15.39
N GLU A 20 -15.24 7.76 14.48
CA GLU A 20 -15.38 7.06 13.18
C GLU A 20 -14.11 7.20 12.31
N LYS A 21 -13.40 8.33 12.39
CA LYS A 21 -12.10 8.49 11.73
C LYS A 21 -11.06 7.49 12.26
N ASN A 22 -11.07 7.23 13.56
CA ASN A 22 -10.17 6.25 14.17
C ASN A 22 -10.56 4.83 13.77
N GLU A 23 -11.85 4.50 13.77
CA GLU A 23 -12.37 3.20 13.33
C GLU A 23 -12.06 2.93 11.85
N LEU A 24 -12.32 3.89 10.96
CA LEU A 24 -11.97 3.78 9.54
C LEU A 24 -10.46 3.59 9.35
N LYS A 25 -9.65 4.31 10.12
CA LYS A 25 -8.21 4.13 10.11
C LYS A 25 -7.85 2.70 10.54
N GLU A 26 -8.38 2.20 11.65
CA GLU A 26 -8.12 0.84 12.13
C GLU A 26 -8.56 -0.24 11.13
N LEU A 27 -9.68 -0.05 10.43
CA LEU A 27 -10.16 -0.91 9.35
C LEU A 27 -9.12 -1.01 8.23
N VAL A 28 -8.63 0.13 7.75
CA VAL A 28 -7.58 0.15 6.71
C VAL A 28 -6.29 -0.44 7.25
N GLU A 29 -5.94 -0.10 8.49
CA GLU A 29 -4.68 -0.52 9.09
C GLU A 29 -4.59 -2.03 9.35
N SER A 30 -5.71 -2.66 9.70
CA SER A 30 -5.79 -4.08 10.03
C SER A 30 -5.99 -4.97 8.80
N ASN A 31 -6.66 -4.46 7.78
CA ASN A 31 -7.00 -5.26 6.59
C ASN A 31 -6.01 -5.12 5.43
N PHE A 32 -5.36 -3.96 5.26
CA PHE A 32 -4.53 -3.75 4.06
C PHE A 32 -3.19 -4.47 4.13
N ASP A 33 -2.99 -5.43 3.22
CA ASP A 33 -1.80 -6.29 3.15
C ASP A 33 -0.81 -5.91 2.05
N GLY A 34 -1.10 -4.86 1.30
CA GLY A 34 -0.30 -4.39 0.16
C GLY A 34 -0.83 -4.85 -1.20
N SER A 35 -1.61 -5.93 -1.24
CA SER A 35 -2.13 -6.55 -2.47
C SER A 35 -3.65 -6.53 -2.58
N ASN A 36 -4.37 -6.45 -1.45
CA ASN A 36 -5.82 -6.55 -1.38
C ASN A 36 -6.57 -5.19 -1.46
N LYS A 37 -6.09 -4.26 -2.31
CA LYS A 37 -6.65 -2.90 -2.46
C LYS A 37 -8.17 -2.90 -2.63
N ASP A 38 -8.70 -3.72 -3.53
CA ASP A 38 -10.12 -3.73 -3.87
C ASP A 38 -11.00 -4.21 -2.71
N TYR A 39 -10.54 -5.21 -1.97
CA TYR A 39 -11.21 -5.67 -0.74
C TYR A 39 -11.27 -4.56 0.32
N VAL A 40 -10.14 -3.87 0.55
CA VAL A 40 -10.11 -2.78 1.53
C VAL A 40 -11.00 -1.62 1.09
N LEU A 41 -11.06 -1.29 -0.20
CA LEU A 41 -11.97 -0.28 -0.72
C LEU A 41 -13.44 -0.67 -0.54
N PHE A 42 -13.79 -1.94 -0.78
CA PHE A 42 -15.13 -2.45 -0.50
C PHE A 42 -15.50 -2.26 0.98
N GLU A 43 -14.62 -2.63 1.90
CA GLU A 43 -14.84 -2.47 3.34
C GLU A 43 -14.98 -1.00 3.76
N ILE A 44 -14.17 -0.09 3.18
CA ILE A 44 -14.31 1.36 3.38
C ILE A 44 -15.68 1.84 2.88
N PHE A 45 -16.12 1.44 1.69
CA PHE A 45 -17.40 1.90 1.15
C PHE A 45 -18.57 1.39 1.97
N ASN A 46 -18.53 0.12 2.39
CA ASN A 46 -19.52 -0.43 3.31
C ASN A 46 -19.53 0.35 4.64
N TYR A 47 -18.35 0.65 5.20
CA TYR A 47 -18.25 1.47 6.42
C TYR A 47 -18.87 2.86 6.22
N LEU A 48 -18.51 3.55 5.14
CA LEU A 48 -19.01 4.91 4.85
C LEU A 48 -20.53 4.91 4.61
N GLN A 49 -21.07 3.94 3.86
CA GLN A 49 -22.51 3.85 3.61
C GLN A 49 -23.33 3.60 4.88
N ASN A 50 -22.74 2.98 5.90
CA ASN A 50 -23.40 2.78 7.20
C ASN A 50 -23.34 4.01 8.13
N HIS A 51 -22.42 4.96 7.89
CA HIS A 51 -22.24 6.15 8.74
C HIS A 51 -22.68 7.46 8.07
N LEU A 52 -22.75 7.49 6.75
CA LEU A 52 -23.12 8.67 5.98
C LEU A 52 -24.58 8.62 5.55
N THR A 53 -25.22 9.78 5.56
CA THR A 53 -26.50 9.96 4.86
C THR A 53 -26.31 9.86 3.35
N ILE A 54 -27.38 9.56 2.62
CA ILE A 54 -27.36 9.53 1.15
C ILE A 54 -26.84 10.84 0.56
N LEU A 55 -27.20 11.99 1.15
CA LEU A 55 -26.72 13.31 0.70
C LEU A 55 -25.21 13.46 0.89
N GLN A 56 -24.67 13.06 2.05
CA GLN A 56 -23.24 13.10 2.32
C GLN A 56 -22.45 12.13 1.44
N TRP A 57 -22.99 10.94 1.19
CA TRP A 57 -22.39 9.97 0.27
C TRP A 57 -22.30 10.53 -1.15
N ASN A 58 -23.40 11.09 -1.65
CA ASN A 58 -23.44 11.68 -2.99
C ASN A 58 -22.56 12.93 -3.14
N ASP A 59 -22.30 13.67 -2.06
CA ASP A 59 -21.36 14.80 -2.06
C ASP A 59 -19.91 14.34 -2.27
N ILE A 60 -19.48 13.26 -1.62
CA ILE A 60 -18.08 12.80 -1.68
C ILE A 60 -17.80 11.86 -2.85
N LEU A 61 -18.82 11.18 -3.38
CA LEU A 61 -18.66 10.12 -4.37
C LEU A 61 -17.90 10.57 -5.63
N PRO A 62 -18.18 11.74 -6.26
CA PRO A 62 -17.45 12.17 -7.46
C PRO A 62 -15.95 12.35 -7.22
N GLU A 63 -15.55 12.84 -6.04
CA GLU A 63 -14.13 13.00 -5.69
C GLU A 63 -13.45 11.65 -5.43
N ILE A 64 -14.18 10.70 -4.84
CA ILE A 64 -13.71 9.32 -4.67
C ILE A 64 -13.48 8.68 -6.04
N GLU A 65 -14.47 8.73 -6.93
CA GLU A 65 -14.39 8.17 -8.28
C GLU A 65 -13.22 8.77 -9.08
N TYR A 66 -13.05 10.09 -9.02
CA TYR A 66 -11.91 10.76 -9.63
C TYR A 66 -10.59 10.21 -9.08
N TYR A 67 -10.44 10.10 -7.75
CA TYR A 67 -9.21 9.58 -7.16
C TYR A 67 -8.91 8.14 -7.56
N LEU A 68 -9.94 7.27 -7.60
CA LEU A 68 -9.78 5.88 -7.99
C LEU A 68 -9.40 5.74 -9.46
N SER A 69 -9.88 6.65 -10.32
CA SER A 69 -9.53 6.67 -11.75
C SER A 69 -8.04 6.97 -12.00
N LEU A 70 -7.33 7.57 -11.05
CA LEU A 70 -5.89 7.86 -11.16
C LEU A 70 -4.99 6.62 -10.99
N ASP A 71 -5.55 5.49 -10.54
CA ASP A 71 -4.88 4.22 -10.26
C ASP A 71 -3.48 4.36 -9.60
N LEU A 72 -3.42 5.15 -8.53
CA LEU A 72 -2.17 5.46 -7.88
C LEU A 72 -1.54 4.22 -7.24
N PRO A 73 -0.21 4.04 -7.33
CA PRO A 73 0.47 2.91 -6.70
C PRO A 73 0.40 3.01 -5.17
N CYS A 74 0.10 1.88 -4.51
CA CYS A 74 -0.06 1.82 -3.06
C CYS A 74 1.20 2.20 -2.29
N SER A 75 2.32 1.68 -2.73
CA SER A 75 3.65 1.81 -2.14
C SER A 75 4.64 1.16 -3.09
N PRO A 76 5.87 1.67 -3.24
CA PRO A 76 6.92 0.94 -3.97
C PRO A 76 7.20 -0.43 -3.35
N TYR A 77 6.91 -0.63 -2.07
CA TYR A 77 7.11 -1.91 -1.38
C TYR A 77 5.97 -2.91 -1.59
N ALA A 78 4.78 -2.44 -1.97
CA ALA A 78 3.61 -3.32 -2.14
C ALA A 78 3.79 -4.29 -3.32
N SER A 79 4.50 -3.86 -4.35
CA SER A 79 4.82 -4.70 -5.52
C SER A 79 5.97 -5.67 -5.27
N ILE A 80 6.81 -5.42 -4.25
CA ILE A 80 8.03 -6.20 -3.99
C ILE A 80 7.77 -7.22 -2.88
N LEU A 81 7.20 -6.77 -1.77
CA LEU A 81 7.06 -7.56 -0.57
C LEU A 81 5.85 -8.49 -0.66
N PRO A 82 5.98 -9.78 -0.29
CA PRO A 82 4.82 -10.60 0.02
C PRO A 82 3.98 -9.99 1.16
N PRO A 83 2.66 -10.28 1.23
CA PRO A 83 1.75 -9.72 2.23
C PRO A 83 2.26 -9.76 3.68
N ASN A 84 2.87 -10.87 4.10
CA ASN A 84 3.40 -11.05 5.45
C ASN A 84 4.52 -10.05 5.78
N TYR A 85 5.43 -9.82 4.83
CA TYR A 85 6.53 -8.86 4.98
C TYR A 85 6.03 -7.41 4.86
N TYR A 86 5.06 -7.16 3.98
CA TYR A 86 4.47 -5.84 3.84
C TYR A 86 3.71 -5.40 5.08
N THR A 87 2.87 -6.26 5.65
CA THR A 87 2.11 -5.97 6.88
C THR A 87 3.03 -5.72 8.07
N ALA A 88 4.11 -6.49 8.20
CA ALA A 88 5.14 -6.27 9.23
C ALA A 88 5.85 -4.92 9.06
N LEU A 89 6.29 -4.59 7.83
CA LEU A 89 6.88 -3.28 7.52
C LEU A 89 5.91 -2.14 7.85
N LEU A 90 4.66 -2.28 7.45
CA LEU A 90 3.61 -1.29 7.65
C LEU A 90 3.33 -1.04 9.14
N LYS A 91 3.20 -2.11 9.93
CA LYS A 91 3.04 -2.03 11.39
C LYS A 91 4.23 -1.31 12.03
N ALA A 92 5.45 -1.64 11.61
CA ALA A 92 6.63 -1.04 12.19
C ALA A 92 6.81 0.46 11.83
N VAL A 93 6.55 0.84 10.58
CA VAL A 93 6.52 2.25 10.14
C VAL A 93 5.46 3.05 10.92
N ARG A 94 4.27 2.46 11.14
CA ARG A 94 3.21 3.07 11.96
C ARG A 94 3.65 3.27 13.40
N ASN A 95 4.23 2.24 14.02
CA ASN A 95 4.70 2.32 15.40
C ASN A 95 5.80 3.38 15.56
N ALA A 96 6.74 3.47 14.60
CA ALA A 96 7.76 4.52 14.58
C ALA A 96 7.13 5.92 14.46
N GLY A 97 6.13 6.09 13.59
CA GLY A 97 5.39 7.34 13.45
C GLY A 97 4.62 7.72 14.72
N LYS A 98 3.95 6.77 15.37
CA LYS A 98 3.25 6.97 16.66
C LYS A 98 4.21 7.35 17.78
N ALA A 99 5.45 6.84 17.74
CA ALA A 99 6.51 7.20 18.69
C ALA A 99 7.20 8.55 18.37
N GLY A 100 6.71 9.32 17.39
CA GLY A 100 7.25 10.63 17.05
C GLY A 100 8.60 10.58 16.31
N ARG A 101 8.97 9.43 15.73
CA ARG A 101 10.22 9.30 14.97
C ARG A 101 10.20 10.20 13.74
N SER A 102 11.34 10.82 13.44
CA SER A 102 11.51 11.65 12.25
C SER A 102 11.39 10.82 10.96
N LYS A 103 11.08 11.48 9.84
CA LYS A 103 11.05 10.83 8.52
C LYS A 103 12.39 10.15 8.18
N LYS A 104 13.52 10.73 8.62
CA LYS A 104 14.87 10.19 8.42
C LYS A 104 15.07 8.87 9.20
N GLU A 105 14.62 8.83 10.45
CA GLU A 105 14.67 7.61 11.27
C GLU A 105 13.76 6.53 10.70
N ILE A 106 12.55 6.88 10.27
CA ILE A 106 11.63 5.92 9.63
C ILE A 106 12.27 5.37 8.35
N LYS A 107 12.86 6.22 7.50
CA LYS A 107 13.56 5.75 6.29
C LYS A 107 14.66 4.75 6.64
N ARG A 108 15.53 5.08 7.59
CA ARG A 108 16.60 4.17 8.04
C ARG A 108 16.03 2.84 8.54
N PHE A 109 14.97 2.88 9.32
CA PHE A 109 14.29 1.68 9.79
C PHE A 109 13.75 0.81 8.65
N VAL A 110 13.17 1.44 7.61
CA VAL A 110 12.70 0.71 6.42
C VAL A 110 13.88 0.08 5.68
N ASP A 111 14.96 0.81 5.48
CA ASP A 111 16.17 0.31 4.82
C ASP A 111 16.73 -0.91 5.60
N ASP A 112 16.90 -0.79 6.93
CA ASP A 112 17.37 -1.88 7.82
C ASP A 112 16.40 -3.08 7.85
N TYR A 113 15.10 -2.86 7.65
CA TYR A 113 14.12 -3.94 7.54
C TYR A 113 14.27 -4.69 6.22
N LEU A 114 14.42 -3.97 5.10
CA LEU A 114 14.62 -4.55 3.78
C LEU A 114 15.90 -5.38 3.72
N ASP A 115 17.01 -4.88 4.28
CA ASP A 115 18.27 -5.61 4.30
C ASP A 115 18.17 -6.93 5.10
N ARG A 116 17.39 -6.94 6.19
CA ARG A 116 17.19 -8.15 7.01
C ARG A 116 16.35 -9.19 6.30
N ILE A 117 15.24 -8.79 5.66
CA ILE A 117 14.36 -9.75 4.97
C ILE A 117 15.01 -10.34 3.72
N LEU A 118 15.94 -9.62 3.08
CA LEU A 118 16.71 -10.17 1.96
C LEU A 118 17.59 -11.36 2.38
N MET A 119 17.93 -11.45 3.67
CA MET A 119 18.68 -12.56 4.26
C MET A 119 17.78 -13.64 4.88
N ASP A 120 16.45 -13.46 4.86
CA ASP A 120 15.49 -14.41 5.41
C ASP A 120 15.22 -15.55 4.39
N PRO A 121 15.50 -16.81 4.73
CA PRO A 121 15.25 -17.94 3.83
C PRO A 121 13.79 -18.05 3.38
N GLN A 122 12.83 -17.72 4.25
CA GLN A 122 11.41 -17.77 3.90
C GLN A 122 11.07 -16.69 2.86
N PHE A 123 11.64 -15.50 2.99
CA PHE A 123 11.46 -14.43 2.02
C PHE A 123 12.02 -14.86 0.67
N GLN A 124 13.21 -15.46 0.66
CA GLN A 124 13.84 -15.97 -0.56
C GLN A 124 13.01 -17.06 -1.21
N GLU A 125 12.43 -17.98 -0.44
CA GLU A 125 11.55 -19.03 -0.96
C GLU A 125 10.26 -18.44 -1.56
N GLU A 126 9.55 -17.58 -0.83
CA GLU A 126 8.30 -16.94 -1.30
C GLU A 126 8.52 -16.05 -2.53
N THR A 127 9.71 -15.46 -2.65
CA THR A 127 10.07 -14.56 -3.75
C THR A 127 10.91 -15.22 -4.84
N ALA A 128 11.37 -16.46 -4.69
CA ALA A 128 12.22 -17.16 -5.67
C ALA A 128 11.57 -17.16 -7.06
N HIS A 129 10.27 -17.44 -7.12
CA HIS A 129 9.49 -17.40 -8.35
C HIS A 129 9.28 -15.97 -8.90
N ARG A 130 9.29 -14.95 -8.04
CA ARG A 130 9.17 -13.52 -8.42
C ARG A 130 10.50 -12.96 -8.94
N PHE A 131 11.62 -13.39 -8.38
CA PHE A 131 12.96 -13.01 -8.86
C PHE A 131 13.26 -13.62 -10.23
N ASP A 132 12.75 -14.81 -10.54
CA ASP A 132 12.89 -15.39 -11.89
C ASP A 132 12.20 -14.53 -12.96
N TYR A 133 11.08 -13.87 -12.63
CA TYR A 133 10.40 -12.91 -13.52
C TYR A 133 11.21 -11.61 -13.72
N LEU A 134 11.81 -11.05 -12.66
CA LEU A 134 12.62 -9.83 -12.77
C LEU A 134 13.94 -10.09 -13.51
N THR A 135 14.55 -11.25 -13.30
CA THR A 135 15.74 -11.67 -14.04
C THR A 135 15.40 -11.92 -15.51
N LYS A 136 14.27 -12.58 -15.82
CA LYS A 136 13.79 -12.75 -17.21
C LYS A 136 13.46 -11.43 -17.88
N GLN A 137 12.81 -10.48 -17.21
CA GLN A 137 12.54 -9.17 -17.81
C GLN A 137 13.82 -8.37 -18.06
N GLN A 138 14.80 -8.40 -17.15
CA GLN A 138 16.09 -7.75 -17.39
C GLN A 138 16.89 -8.43 -18.52
N VAL A 139 16.82 -9.76 -18.64
CA VAL A 139 17.41 -10.51 -19.77
C VAL A 139 16.69 -10.18 -21.08
N LEU A 140 15.36 -10.12 -21.09
CA LEU A 140 14.57 -9.75 -22.27
C LEU A 140 14.84 -8.31 -22.70
N ILE A 141 14.88 -7.35 -21.78
CA ILE A 141 15.20 -5.94 -22.07
C ILE A 141 16.66 -5.79 -22.56
N LYS A 142 17.60 -6.58 -22.04
CA LYS A 142 18.98 -6.61 -22.57
C LYS A 142 19.06 -7.28 -23.94
N SER A 143 18.22 -8.28 -24.22
CA SER A 143 18.19 -8.95 -25.53
C SER A 143 17.52 -8.11 -26.63
N TYR A 144 16.60 -7.20 -26.28
CA TYR A 144 15.96 -6.28 -27.22
C TYR A 144 16.78 -5.01 -27.50
N ASN A 145 17.82 -4.73 -26.71
CA ASN A 145 18.74 -3.60 -26.89
C ASN A 145 20.09 -4.01 -27.47
N VAL A 146 20.16 -5.16 -28.16
CA VAL A 146 21.32 -5.48 -29.01
C VAL A 146 21.11 -4.75 -30.33
N PRO A 147 21.95 -3.76 -30.68
CA PRO A 147 21.93 -3.20 -32.01
C PRO A 147 22.36 -4.31 -32.98
N PHE A 148 21.50 -4.60 -33.96
CA PHE A 148 21.92 -5.32 -35.16
C PHE A 148 22.99 -4.48 -35.83
N ASP A 149 24.24 -4.95 -35.85
CA ASP A 149 25.20 -4.61 -36.89
C ASP A 149 26.24 -5.74 -36.97
N TYR A 150 26.17 -6.42 -38.12
CA TYR A 150 27.11 -7.30 -38.85
C TYR A 150 28.26 -8.00 -38.10
#